data_AF-A0A2T6CMS9-F1
#
_entry.id   AF-A0A2T6CMS9-F1
#
_cell.length_a   1.000
_cell.length_b   1.000
_cell.length_c   1.000
_cell.angle_alpha   90.00
_cell.angle_beta   90.00
_cell.angle_gamma   90.00
#
_symmetry.space_group_name_H-M   'P 1'
#
loop_
_entity.id
_entity.type
_entity.pdbx_description
1 polymer ?
#
loop_
_entity_poly.entity_id
_entity_poly.type
_entity_poly.pdbx_seq_one_letter_code
_entity_poly.pdbx_strand_id
1 'polypeptide(L)'
;MPASHRCRSGESPVANHRLAGDTMGRMRPEEDIALSTLLALLRIYRDSAEGYATAARDLPDLEVRRELEPYRKELLRLVKECAKRIRVLRGDPDDAPATAAGGVHRTWMDLRSATAANPTAALLTEMERGEDIAVDAIKAALRTDGIDPATHALLQTHYEKIQAAHDRVKQLRDRATLART
;
A
#
# COMPACT_ATOMS: atom_id res chain seq x y z
N MET A 1 -68.00 20.96 -6.44
CA MET A 1 -67.32 20.41 -7.65
C MET A 1 -65.96 21.08 -7.79
N PRO A 2 -64.90 20.37 -8.22
CA PRO A 2 -63.96 19.72 -7.30
C PRO A 2 -62.48 20.15 -7.47
N ALA A 3 -61.68 19.72 -6.47
CA ALA A 3 -60.31 19.21 -6.51
C ALA A 3 -59.21 19.96 -7.32
N SER A 4 -58.07 20.25 -6.67
CA SER A 4 -56.89 19.36 -6.75
C SER A 4 -55.65 19.96 -6.08
N HIS A 5 -55.16 19.22 -5.08
CA HIS A 5 -53.76 18.87 -4.79
C HIS A 5 -52.61 19.78 -5.26
N ARG A 6 -51.76 20.19 -4.30
CA ARG A 6 -50.43 19.56 -4.14
C ARG A 6 -49.84 19.78 -2.73
N CYS A 7 -49.60 18.68 -2.02
CA CYS A 7 -48.57 18.58 -0.97
C CYS A 7 -47.17 18.49 -1.61
N ARG A 8 -46.16 19.05 -0.96
CA ARG A 8 -44.88 18.40 -0.60
C ARG A 8 -44.06 19.35 0.28
N SER A 9 -43.78 18.92 1.51
CA SER A 9 -42.40 18.65 2.01
C SER A 9 -41.65 19.95 2.29
N GLY A 10 -41.41 20.39 3.53
CA GLY A 10 -40.90 19.60 4.64
C GLY A 10 -39.40 19.39 4.46
N GLU A 11 -38.60 20.44 4.71
CA GLU A 11 -37.18 20.30 5.00
C GLU A 11 -36.83 21.12 6.26
N SER A 12 -36.43 20.34 7.26
CA SER A 12 -35.89 20.73 8.57
C SER A 12 -34.44 21.20 8.41
N PRO A 13 -33.89 22.02 9.32
CA PRO A 13 -32.48 22.39 9.31
C PRO A 13 -31.61 21.21 9.75
N VAL A 14 -30.37 21.14 9.26
CA VAL A 14 -29.13 20.59 9.89
C VAL A 14 -28.15 20.12 8.79
N ALA A 15 -26.94 20.70 8.79
CA ALA A 15 -25.63 20.09 8.50
C ALA A 15 -24.64 21.23 8.17
N ASN A 16 -24.07 21.90 9.17
CA ASN A 16 -22.73 21.60 9.67
C ASN A 16 -21.81 20.86 8.68
N HIS A 17 -21.01 21.61 7.92
CA HIS A 17 -19.68 21.15 7.56
C HIS A 17 -18.66 22.15 8.09
N ARG A 18 -18.34 21.94 9.37
CA ARG A 18 -17.08 22.23 10.03
C ARG A 18 -15.92 22.25 9.03
N LEU A 19 -15.44 23.44 8.68
CA LEU A 19 -14.10 23.61 8.13
C LEU A 19 -13.12 23.29 9.27
N ALA A 20 -12.78 22.00 9.40
CA ALA A 20 -11.60 21.57 10.12
C ALA A 20 -10.39 21.89 9.22
N GLY A 21 -9.96 23.14 9.26
CA GLY A 21 -8.80 23.62 8.52
C GLY A 21 -8.04 24.63 9.35
N ASP A 22 -7.63 24.26 10.57
CA ASP A 22 -6.73 25.12 11.37
C ASP A 22 -6.01 24.40 12.54
N THR A 23 -5.64 23.13 12.37
CA THR A 23 -4.78 22.41 13.35
C THR A 23 -3.69 21.60 12.68
N MET A 24 -3.00 22.16 11.69
CA MET A 24 -1.66 21.71 11.34
C MET A 24 -0.72 22.83 11.77
N GLY A 25 -0.40 22.87 13.07
CA GLY A 25 0.64 23.76 13.58
C GLY A 25 1.89 23.58 12.72
N ARG A 26 2.38 24.67 12.13
CA ARG A 26 3.45 24.74 11.12
C ARG A 26 4.48 23.62 11.28
N MET A 27 4.25 22.49 10.61
CA MET A 27 5.12 21.34 10.66
C MET A 27 6.41 21.73 9.96
N ARG A 28 7.56 21.31 10.50
CA ARG A 28 8.82 21.65 9.84
C ARG A 28 8.86 20.91 8.49
N PRO A 29 9.32 21.54 7.38
CA PRO A 29 9.31 20.90 6.06
C PRO A 29 9.95 19.50 6.05
N GLU A 30 10.96 19.26 6.88
CA GLU A 30 11.58 17.96 7.13
C GLU A 30 10.59 16.86 7.61
N GLU A 31 9.73 17.21 8.54
CA GLU A 31 8.77 16.29 9.16
C GLU A 31 7.66 15.94 8.17
N ASP A 32 7.30 16.86 7.27
CA ASP A 32 6.31 16.67 6.22
C ASP A 32 6.79 15.68 5.14
N ILE A 33 8.05 15.76 4.72
CA ILE A 33 8.65 14.80 3.78
C ILE A 33 8.74 13.41 4.41
N ALA A 34 9.19 13.32 5.67
CA ALA A 34 9.26 12.06 6.39
C ALA A 34 7.87 11.43 6.57
N LEU A 35 6.88 12.24 6.95
CA LEU A 35 5.50 11.80 7.16
C LEU A 35 4.86 11.32 5.86
N SER A 36 4.92 12.10 4.80
CA SER A 36 4.36 11.74 3.48
C SER A 36 4.99 10.46 2.91
N THR A 37 6.31 10.30 3.05
CA THR A 37 7.02 9.07 2.67
C THR A 37 6.49 7.86 3.44
N LEU A 38 6.40 7.95 4.77
CA LEU A 38 5.96 6.84 5.61
C LEU A 38 4.49 6.46 5.35
N LEU A 39 3.64 7.44 5.08
CA LEU A 39 2.23 7.22 4.71
C LEU A 39 2.13 6.49 3.37
N ALA A 40 2.94 6.88 2.37
CA ALA A 40 3.01 6.20 1.08
C ALA A 40 3.51 4.75 1.23
N LEU A 41 4.58 4.53 1.99
CA LEU A 41 5.12 3.18 2.24
C LEU A 41 4.13 2.29 3.00
N LEU A 42 3.48 2.83 4.03
CA LEU A 42 2.47 2.10 4.78
C LEU A 42 1.31 1.64 3.90
N ARG A 43 0.89 2.47 2.94
CA ARG A 43 -0.09 2.08 1.92
C ARG A 43 0.45 0.95 1.04
N ILE A 44 1.64 1.11 0.45
CA ILE A 44 2.26 0.09 -0.43
C ILE A 44 2.38 -1.25 0.31
N TYR A 45 2.84 -1.26 1.56
CA TYR A 45 2.98 -2.49 2.33
C TYR A 45 1.64 -3.16 2.67
N ARG A 46 0.58 -2.39 2.94
CA ARG A 46 -0.78 -2.93 3.13
C ARG A 46 -1.28 -3.60 1.86
N ASP A 47 -1.15 -2.93 0.72
CA ASP A 47 -1.58 -3.44 -0.57
C ASP A 47 -0.78 -4.70 -0.96
N SER A 48 0.56 -4.68 -0.79
CA SER A 48 1.40 -5.87 -1.02
C SER A 48 1.00 -7.02 -0.08
N ALA A 49 0.79 -6.77 1.22
CA ALA A 49 0.40 -7.83 2.15
C ALA A 49 -0.95 -8.50 1.78
N GLU A 50 -1.89 -7.75 1.21
CA GLU A 50 -3.14 -8.29 0.66
C GLU A 50 -2.90 -9.11 -0.62
N GLY A 51 -1.99 -8.63 -1.48
CA GLY A 51 -1.45 -9.35 -2.63
C GLY A 51 -0.95 -10.75 -2.22
N TYR A 52 -0.03 -10.77 -1.25
CA TYR A 52 0.51 -11.99 -0.66
C TYR A 52 -0.56 -12.90 -0.05
N ALA A 53 -1.52 -12.36 0.70
CA ALA A 53 -2.60 -13.15 1.31
C ALA A 53 -3.46 -13.88 0.27
N THR A 54 -3.74 -13.23 -0.85
CA THR A 54 -4.51 -13.82 -1.94
C THR A 54 -3.71 -14.85 -2.70
N ALA A 55 -2.44 -14.58 -3.05
CA ALA A 55 -1.64 -15.57 -3.77
C ALA A 55 -1.44 -16.82 -2.91
N ALA A 56 -1.28 -16.63 -1.59
CA ALA A 56 -1.32 -17.71 -0.63
C ALA A 56 -2.65 -18.48 -0.57
N ARG A 57 -3.72 -18.04 -1.25
CA ARG A 57 -5.00 -18.74 -1.40
C ARG A 57 -5.20 -19.28 -2.82
N ASP A 58 -4.89 -18.48 -3.83
CA ASP A 58 -5.30 -18.69 -5.23
C ASP A 58 -4.21 -19.35 -6.08
N LEU A 59 -2.95 -19.42 -5.61
CA LEU A 59 -1.89 -20.13 -6.33
C LEU A 59 -2.12 -21.66 -6.30
N PRO A 60 -1.95 -22.35 -7.44
CA PRO A 60 -2.02 -23.80 -7.49
C PRO A 60 -0.80 -24.47 -6.84
N ASP A 61 0.36 -23.81 -6.88
CA ASP A 61 1.63 -24.34 -6.38
C ASP A 61 1.75 -24.14 -4.86
N LEU A 62 1.69 -25.25 -4.10
CA LEU A 62 1.79 -25.25 -2.65
C LEU A 62 3.19 -24.85 -2.15
N GLU A 63 4.25 -25.16 -2.90
CA GLU A 63 5.63 -24.81 -2.55
C GLU A 63 5.79 -23.30 -2.62
N VAL A 64 5.39 -22.68 -3.74
CA VAL A 64 5.42 -21.21 -3.90
C VAL A 64 4.59 -20.53 -2.82
N ARG A 65 3.41 -21.05 -2.47
CA ARG A 65 2.59 -20.48 -1.37
C ARG A 65 3.32 -20.48 -0.03
N ARG A 66 4.03 -21.56 0.31
CA ARG A 66 4.79 -21.67 1.55
C ARG A 66 5.96 -20.68 1.58
N GLU A 67 6.60 -20.47 0.44
CA GLU A 67 7.70 -19.53 0.30
C GLU A 67 7.26 -18.07 0.47
N LEU A 68 6.02 -17.73 0.12
CA LEU A 68 5.50 -16.35 0.18
C LEU A 68 5.06 -15.91 1.60
N GLU A 69 4.69 -16.83 2.48
CA GLU A 69 4.15 -16.50 3.81
C GLU A 69 5.10 -15.71 4.74
N PRO A 70 6.43 -15.99 4.78
CA PRO A 70 7.37 -15.17 5.55
C PRO A 70 7.39 -13.70 5.11
N TYR A 71 7.30 -13.42 3.81
CA TYR A 71 7.31 -12.06 3.27
C TYR A 71 6.05 -11.29 3.63
N ARG A 72 4.88 -11.94 3.58
CA ARG A 72 3.63 -11.37 4.08
C ARG A 72 3.75 -10.92 5.54
N LYS A 73 4.34 -11.79 6.38
CA LYS A 73 4.55 -11.47 7.80
C LYS A 73 5.50 -10.30 7.98
N GLU A 74 6.54 -10.20 7.15
CA GLU A 74 7.47 -9.09 7.18
C GLU A 74 6.79 -7.78 6.78
N LEU A 75 6.03 -7.75 5.68
CA LEU A 75 5.24 -6.57 5.27
C LEU A 75 4.31 -6.08 6.39
N LEU A 76 3.63 -6.99 7.09
CA LEU A 76 2.79 -6.63 8.24
C LEU A 76 3.58 -6.06 9.43
N ARG A 77 4.84 -6.44 9.61
CA ARG A 77 5.73 -5.80 10.60
C ARG A 77 6.12 -4.40 10.15
N LEU A 78 6.47 -4.22 8.88
CA LEU A 78 6.82 -2.91 8.31
C LEU A 78 5.65 -1.93 8.39
N VAL A 79 4.42 -2.37 8.13
CA VAL A 79 3.19 -1.57 8.36
C VAL A 79 3.12 -1.06 9.81
N LYS A 80 3.38 -1.91 10.79
CA LYS A 80 3.35 -1.53 12.22
C LYS A 80 4.46 -0.55 12.56
N GLU A 81 5.66 -0.74 11.99
CA GLU A 81 6.79 0.16 12.18
C GLU A 81 6.53 1.55 11.59
N CYS A 82 6.02 1.62 10.35
CA CYS A 82 5.57 2.88 9.75
C CYS A 82 4.51 3.56 10.61
N ALA A 83 3.45 2.82 10.99
CA ALA A 83 2.36 3.38 11.80
C ALA A 83 2.84 3.90 13.16
N LYS A 84 3.84 3.25 13.76
CA LYS A 84 4.48 3.74 14.98
C LYS A 84 5.25 5.03 14.72
N ARG A 85 6.04 5.09 13.64
CA ARG A 85 6.85 6.26 13.31
C ARG A 85 5.99 7.47 12.92
N ILE A 86 4.93 7.26 12.14
CA ILE A 86 3.94 8.30 11.78
C ILE A 86 3.37 8.97 13.04
N ARG A 87 2.97 8.19 14.04
CA ARG A 87 2.44 8.73 15.32
C ARG A 87 3.50 9.52 16.10
N VAL A 88 4.78 9.12 16.05
CA VAL A 88 5.89 9.88 16.66
C VAL A 88 6.07 11.24 15.98
N LEU A 89 5.87 11.29 14.66
CA LEU A 89 5.85 12.52 13.86
C LEU A 89 4.53 13.29 13.97
N ARG A 90 3.62 12.89 14.88
CA ARG A 90 2.30 13.51 15.11
C ARG A 90 1.34 13.45 13.91
N GLY A 91 1.56 12.53 12.97
CA GLY A 91 0.60 12.22 11.91
C GLY A 91 -0.33 11.06 12.26
N ASP A 92 -1.34 10.84 11.42
CA ASP A 92 -2.27 9.72 11.54
C ASP A 92 -1.97 8.63 10.48
N PRO A 93 -1.74 7.37 10.86
CA PRO A 93 -1.60 6.26 9.90
C PRO A 93 -2.83 6.04 9.00
N ASP A 94 -3.99 6.58 9.36
CA ASP A 94 -5.21 6.51 8.57
C ASP A 94 -5.26 7.60 7.49
N ASP A 95 -4.38 8.62 7.55
CA ASP A 95 -4.15 9.60 6.47
C ASP A 95 -3.36 9.01 5.30
N ALA A 96 -2.99 7.72 5.39
CA ALA A 96 -2.28 7.05 4.31
C ALA A 96 -3.10 7.20 3.02
N PRO A 97 -2.48 7.72 1.94
CA PRO A 97 -3.24 8.16 0.78
C PRO A 97 -4.17 7.05 0.33
N ALA A 98 -5.40 7.44 -0.01
CA ALA A 98 -6.25 6.60 -0.85
C ALA A 98 -5.38 6.12 -2.01
N THR A 99 -5.51 4.86 -2.40
CA THR A 99 -4.70 4.26 -3.46
C THR A 99 -4.72 5.18 -4.68
N ALA A 100 -3.70 6.04 -4.85
CA ALA A 100 -3.45 6.74 -6.11
C ALA A 100 -3.28 5.68 -7.23
N ALA A 101 -2.96 4.47 -6.80
CA ALA A 101 -3.06 3.22 -7.50
C ALA A 101 -4.47 2.60 -7.46
N GLY A 102 -5.42 3.24 -8.14
CA GLY A 102 -6.40 2.44 -8.87
C GLY A 102 -5.72 1.42 -9.82
N GLY A 103 -4.40 1.51 -10.04
CA GLY A 103 -3.56 0.47 -10.64
C GLY A 103 -3.47 -0.81 -9.81
N VAL A 104 -2.93 -0.84 -8.58
CA VAL A 104 -2.65 -2.11 -7.88
C VAL A 104 -3.92 -2.94 -7.65
N HIS A 105 -5.01 -2.34 -7.14
CA HIS A 105 -6.23 -3.10 -6.89
C HIS A 105 -6.97 -3.50 -8.18
N ARG A 106 -6.98 -2.66 -9.22
CA ARG A 106 -7.57 -3.04 -10.51
C ARG A 106 -6.71 -4.04 -11.24
N THR A 107 -5.40 -3.85 -11.34
CA THR A 107 -4.45 -4.82 -11.89
C THR A 107 -4.59 -6.17 -11.20
N TRP A 108 -4.80 -6.19 -9.88
CA TRP A 108 -5.09 -7.42 -9.14
C TRP A 108 -6.44 -8.07 -9.46
N MET A 109 -7.51 -7.28 -9.54
CA MET A 109 -8.83 -7.75 -9.97
C MET A 109 -8.83 -8.22 -11.43
N ASP A 110 -8.12 -7.52 -12.30
CA ASP A 110 -7.90 -7.83 -13.71
C ASP A 110 -7.14 -9.15 -13.82
N LEU A 111 -6.14 -9.39 -12.96
CA LEU A 111 -5.42 -10.67 -12.91
C LEU A 111 -6.30 -11.85 -12.46
N ARG A 112 -7.21 -11.60 -11.52
CA ARG A 112 -8.19 -12.62 -11.06
C ARG A 112 -9.26 -12.91 -12.12
N SER A 113 -9.64 -11.91 -12.91
CA SER A 113 -10.67 -12.04 -13.96
C SER A 113 -10.11 -12.52 -15.30
N ALA A 114 -8.83 -12.26 -15.56
CA ALA A 114 -8.13 -12.74 -16.74
C ALA A 114 -7.78 -14.22 -16.57
N THR A 115 -8.13 -15.03 -17.58
CA THR A 115 -7.57 -16.37 -17.77
C THR A 115 -6.11 -16.24 -18.22
N ALA A 116 -5.22 -15.91 -17.29
CA ALA A 116 -3.79 -15.85 -17.59
C ALA A 116 -3.28 -17.23 -18.00
N ALA A 117 -2.45 -17.27 -19.06
CA ALA A 117 -1.79 -18.50 -19.46
C ALA A 117 -0.94 -19.08 -18.32
N ASN A 118 -0.33 -18.24 -17.48
CA ASN A 118 0.40 -18.65 -16.30
C ASN A 118 -0.03 -17.80 -15.08
N PRO A 119 -1.04 -18.24 -14.32
CA PRO A 119 -1.53 -17.51 -13.15
C PRO A 119 -0.45 -17.28 -12.09
N THR A 120 0.47 -18.24 -11.92
CA THR A 120 1.56 -18.12 -10.94
C THR A 120 2.53 -17.01 -11.31
N ALA A 121 3.04 -17.00 -12.55
CA ALA A 121 3.95 -15.95 -13.01
C ALA A 121 3.27 -14.57 -13.02
N ALA A 122 1.99 -14.51 -13.38
CA ALA A 122 1.22 -13.28 -13.41
C ALA A 122 1.05 -12.68 -11.99
N LEU A 123 0.78 -13.52 -10.99
CA LEU A 123 0.65 -13.10 -9.58
C LEU A 123 2.00 -12.62 -9.02
N LEU A 124 3.08 -13.36 -9.29
CA LEU A 124 4.42 -13.00 -8.84
C LEU A 124 4.93 -11.70 -9.50
N THR A 125 4.53 -11.42 -10.75
CA THR A 125 4.86 -10.16 -11.43
C THR A 125 4.23 -8.95 -10.72
N GLU A 126 2.98 -9.06 -10.28
CA GLU A 126 2.33 -7.96 -9.56
C GLU A 126 2.93 -7.74 -8.16
N MET A 127 3.36 -8.82 -7.50
CA MET A 127 4.09 -8.73 -6.23
C MET A 127 5.41 -7.98 -6.39
N GLU A 128 6.20 -8.37 -7.38
CA GLU A 128 7.48 -7.72 -7.69
C GLU A 128 7.28 -6.24 -8.00
N ARG A 129 6.24 -5.90 -8.77
CA ARG A 129 5.88 -4.50 -9.06
C ARG A 129 5.58 -3.69 -7.80
N GLY A 130 4.88 -4.27 -6.83
CA GLY A 130 4.61 -3.60 -5.56
C GLY A 130 5.88 -3.37 -4.73
N GLU A 131 6.79 -4.32 -4.75
CA GLU A 131 8.08 -4.22 -4.05
C GLU A 131 9.04 -3.23 -4.74
N ASP A 132 9.05 -3.19 -6.07
CA ASP A 132 9.77 -2.18 -6.86
C ASP A 132 9.34 -0.75 -6.50
N ILE A 133 8.02 -0.51 -6.45
CA ILE A 133 7.49 0.80 -6.07
C ILE A 133 7.92 1.18 -4.65
N ALA A 134 7.93 0.21 -3.71
CA ALA A 134 8.41 0.45 -2.36
C ALA A 134 9.92 0.78 -2.35
N VAL A 135 10.74 0.01 -3.07
CA VAL A 135 12.19 0.23 -3.19
C VAL A 135 12.47 1.63 -3.72
N ASP A 136 11.79 2.04 -4.79
CA ASP A 136 11.99 3.35 -5.41
C ASP A 136 11.57 4.49 -4.48
N ALA A 137 10.45 4.35 -3.77
CA ALA A 137 10.01 5.31 -2.77
C ALA A 137 11.03 5.45 -1.63
N ILE A 138 11.55 4.34 -1.10
CA ILE A 138 12.58 4.38 -0.05
C ILE A 138 13.87 5.03 -0.56
N LYS A 139 14.34 4.64 -1.74
CA LYS A 139 15.54 5.20 -2.36
C LYS A 139 15.41 6.71 -2.59
N ALA A 140 14.25 7.18 -3.04
CA ALA A 140 13.99 8.60 -3.22
C ALA A 140 14.06 9.35 -1.88
N ALA A 141 13.40 8.80 -0.85
CA ALA A 141 13.42 9.38 0.49
C ALA A 141 14.83 9.44 1.10
N LEU A 142 15.62 8.35 1.00
CA LEU A 142 17.00 8.31 1.52
C LEU A 142 17.95 9.30 0.84
N ARG A 143 17.62 9.80 -0.37
CA ARG A 143 18.38 10.85 -1.06
C ARG A 143 17.91 12.27 -0.72
N THR A 144 16.82 12.40 0.02
CA THR A 144 16.20 13.70 0.30
C THR A 144 16.76 14.26 1.60
N ASP A 145 17.26 15.49 1.54
CA ASP A 145 17.69 16.21 2.73
C ASP A 145 16.49 16.54 3.63
N GLY A 146 16.73 16.60 4.94
CA GLY A 146 15.67 16.89 5.89
C GLY A 146 14.85 15.67 6.31
N ILE A 147 15.32 14.44 6.13
CA ILE A 147 14.76 13.32 6.90
C ILE A 147 15.51 13.21 8.21
N ASP A 148 14.79 13.16 9.33
CA ASP A 148 15.43 13.05 10.63
C ASP A 148 16.16 11.69 10.79
N PRO A 149 17.24 11.61 11.61
CA PRO A 149 18.08 10.42 11.69
C PRO A 149 17.33 9.13 12.06
N ALA A 150 16.28 9.21 12.89
CA ALA A 150 15.53 8.04 13.30
C ALA A 150 14.64 7.50 12.16
N THR A 151 14.03 8.38 11.36
CA THR A 151 13.30 7.96 10.16
C THR A 151 14.27 7.43 9.11
N HIS A 152 15.42 8.07 8.90
CA HIS A 152 16.41 7.62 7.94
C HIS A 152 16.92 6.21 8.24
N ALA A 153 17.27 5.93 9.51
CA ALA A 153 17.70 4.58 9.92
C ALA A 153 16.59 3.53 9.76
N LEU A 154 15.33 3.90 10.01
CA LEU A 154 14.18 3.04 9.78
C LEU A 154 14.02 2.71 8.29
N LEU A 155 14.09 3.72 7.42
CA LEU A 155 14.00 3.56 5.96
C LEU A 155 15.14 2.69 5.41
N GLN A 156 16.36 2.82 5.93
CA GLN A 156 17.48 1.96 5.56
C GLN A 156 17.22 0.49 5.91
N THR A 157 16.65 0.23 7.10
CA THR A 157 16.27 -1.12 7.51
C THR A 157 15.14 -1.68 6.63
N HIS A 158 14.17 -0.83 6.25
CA HIS A 158 13.08 -1.22 5.35
C HIS A 158 13.60 -1.56 3.97
N TYR A 159 14.56 -0.78 3.45
CA TYR A 159 15.19 -1.01 2.15
C TYR A 159 15.79 -2.41 2.04
N GLU A 160 16.60 -2.82 3.02
CA GLU A 160 17.25 -4.12 3.02
C GLU A 160 16.24 -5.28 3.01
N LYS A 161 15.17 -5.14 3.78
CA LYS A 161 14.10 -6.15 3.89
C LYS A 161 13.28 -6.26 2.62
N ILE A 162 12.89 -5.12 2.03
CA ILE A 162 12.09 -5.10 0.80
C ILE A 162 12.93 -5.55 -0.40
N GLN A 163 14.19 -5.14 -0.50
CA GLN A 163 15.07 -5.61 -1.57
C GLN A 163 15.24 -7.14 -1.54
N ALA A 164 15.40 -7.73 -0.35
CA ALA A 164 15.48 -9.18 -0.22
C ALA A 164 14.17 -9.90 -0.60
N ALA A 165 13.01 -9.27 -0.35
CA ALA A 165 11.72 -9.79 -0.79
C ALA A 165 11.59 -9.73 -2.31
N HIS A 166 11.85 -8.56 -2.90
CA HIS A 166 11.89 -8.32 -4.34
C HIS A 166 12.72 -9.37 -5.08
N ASP A 167 13.96 -9.57 -4.63
CA ASP A 167 14.88 -10.49 -5.31
C ASP A 167 14.38 -11.94 -5.24
N ARG A 168 13.70 -12.34 -4.16
CA ARG A 168 13.09 -13.66 -4.06
C ARG A 168 11.88 -13.79 -4.98
N VAL A 169 10.95 -12.83 -4.93
CA VAL A 169 9.74 -12.87 -5.77
C VAL A 169 10.12 -12.93 -7.24
N LYS A 170 11.11 -12.14 -7.65
CA LYS A 170 11.68 -12.17 -9.00
C LYS A 170 12.21 -13.56 -9.38
N GLN A 171 13.00 -14.20 -8.50
CA GLN A 171 13.49 -15.57 -8.74
C GLN A 171 12.33 -16.58 -8.89
N LEU A 172 11.29 -16.46 -8.05
CA LEU A 172 10.11 -17.31 -8.13
C LEU A 172 9.35 -17.10 -9.44
N ARG A 173 9.20 -15.84 -9.88
CA ARG A 173 8.57 -15.47 -11.14
C ARG A 173 9.34 -16.06 -12.32
N ASP A 174 10.66 -15.92 -12.31
CA ASP A 174 11.54 -16.43 -13.37
C ASP A 174 11.44 -17.96 -13.46
N ARG A 175 11.47 -18.66 -12.32
CA ARG A 175 11.23 -20.11 -12.25
C ARG A 175 9.87 -20.51 -12.82
N ALA A 176 8.81 -19.80 -12.42
CA ALA A 176 7.45 -20.07 -12.90
C ALA A 176 7.29 -19.81 -14.40
N THR A 177 8.05 -18.85 -14.96
CA THR A 177 8.06 -18.53 -16.39
C THR A 177 8.82 -19.58 -17.20
N LEU A 178 9.96 -20.06 -16.67
CA LEU A 178 10.83 -21.04 -17.32
C LEU A 178 10.31 -22.48 -17.28
N ALA A 179 9.52 -22.86 -16.27
CA ALA A 179 8.92 -24.22 -16.17
C ALA A 179 7.92 -24.58 -17.30
N ARG A 180 7.85 -23.75 -18.35
CA ARG A 180 6.97 -23.88 -19.52
C ARG A 180 7.72 -24.18 -20.83
N THR A 181 9.05 -24.21 -20.81
CA THR A 181 9.91 -24.70 -21.92
C THR A 181 10.29 -26.16 -21.69
#